data_AF-A0A6M3KBZ9-F1
#
_entry.id   AF-A0A6M3KBZ9-F1
#
_cell.length_a   1.000
_cell.length_b   1.000
_cell.length_c   1.000
_cell.angle_alpha   90.00
_cell.angle_beta   90.00
_cell.angle_gamma   90.00
#
_symmetry.space_group_name_H-M   'P 1'
#
loop_
_entity.id
_entity.type
_entity.pdbx_description
1 polymer ?
#
loop_
_entity_poly.entity_id
_entity_poly.type
_entity_poly.pdbx_seq_one_letter_code
_entity_poly.pdbx_strand_id
1 'polypeptide(L)'
;MALTQGNITRPILEPVSDLLYKCVQYKLFFEWDAITDAVYYDLQIATNGSFSEPIIDWNVYTTSVTIKLGANVYYVRMRGVDKDAAAGAWSDTLTITVYTPANASIVNSNATYTKKVVLERINEGL
;
A
#
# COMPACT_ATOMS: atom_id res chain seq x y z
N MET A 1 -3.91 -7.40 38.34
CA MET A 1 -3.16 -8.14 37.30
C MET A 1 -3.44 -7.40 35.99
N ALA A 2 -2.58 -6.47 35.61
CA ALA A 2 -2.76 -5.70 34.38
C ALA A 2 -2.38 -6.62 33.22
N LEU A 3 -3.32 -6.88 32.32
CA LEU A 3 -3.00 -7.53 31.05
C LEU A 3 -2.04 -6.58 30.33
N THR A 4 -0.78 -6.98 30.17
CA THR A 4 0.17 -6.27 29.33
C THR A 4 -0.40 -6.30 27.93
N GLN A 5 -0.90 -5.15 27.49
CA GLN A 5 -1.44 -4.93 26.15
C GLN A 5 -0.49 -5.56 25.14
N GLY A 6 -0.97 -6.57 24.42
CA GLY A 6 -0.21 -7.23 23.36
C GLY A 6 0.29 -6.15 22.42
N ASN A 7 1.60 -6.08 22.21
CA ASN A 7 2.20 -5.04 21.39
C ASN A 7 1.78 -5.28 19.93
N ILE A 8 0.68 -4.68 19.50
CA ILE A 8 0.29 -4.61 18.10
C ILE A 8 1.38 -3.80 17.40
N THR A 9 2.34 -4.51 16.82
CA THR A 9 3.44 -3.90 16.09
C THR A 9 2.92 -3.20 14.85
N ARG A 10 3.60 -2.13 14.44
CA ARG A 10 3.21 -1.37 13.26
C ARG A 10 3.26 -2.26 11.99
N PRO A 11 2.20 -2.30 11.16
CA PRO A 11 2.22 -3.07 9.92
C PRO A 11 3.22 -2.51 8.91
N ILE A 12 3.89 -3.40 8.18
CA ILE A 12 4.70 -3.08 7.01
C ILE A 12 3.82 -3.25 5.78
N LEU A 13 3.58 -2.18 5.04
CA LEU A 13 2.75 -2.18 3.83
C LEU A 13 3.64 -2.18 2.60
N GLU A 14 3.51 -3.22 1.76
CA GLU A 14 4.29 -3.34 0.53
C GLU A 14 3.38 -3.36 -0.70
N PRO A 15 3.62 -2.49 -1.70
CA PRO A 15 2.98 -2.61 -2.99
C PRO A 15 3.66 -3.73 -3.79
N VAL A 16 2.92 -4.79 -4.06
CA VAL A 16 3.42 -5.91 -4.86
C VAL A 16 3.18 -5.61 -6.33
N SER A 17 4.07 -4.85 -6.95
CA SER A 17 4.09 -4.72 -8.41
C SER A 17 5.40 -4.13 -8.91
N ASP A 18 6.37 -5.01 -9.15
CA ASP A 18 7.71 -4.67 -9.59
C ASP A 18 7.83 -4.61 -11.13
N LEU A 19 6.92 -3.89 -11.77
CA LEU A 19 7.05 -3.52 -13.18
C LEU A 19 6.47 -2.12 -13.35
N LEU A 20 7.34 -1.11 -13.23
CA LEU A 20 7.19 0.27 -13.75
C LEU A 20 5.74 0.74 -13.86
N TYR A 21 5.27 1.65 -12.98
CA TYR A 21 3.94 2.31 -12.93
C TYR A 21 3.38 2.81 -14.29
N LYS A 22 3.18 1.89 -15.23
CA LYS A 22 2.78 2.07 -16.62
C LYS A 22 1.58 1.17 -16.78
N CYS A 23 0.43 1.82 -16.80
CA CYS A 23 -0.84 1.15 -16.76
C CYS A 23 -1.15 0.53 -18.14
N VAL A 24 -1.31 -0.78 -18.19
CA VAL A 24 -2.51 -1.32 -18.87
C VAL A 24 -3.56 -1.69 -17.81
N GLN A 25 -3.28 -1.55 -16.51
CA GLN A 25 -4.18 -1.94 -15.41
C GLN A 25 -4.19 -0.94 -14.23
N TYR A 26 -5.38 -0.46 -13.88
CA TYR A 26 -5.67 0.48 -12.78
C TYR A 26 -5.74 -0.21 -11.41
N LYS A 27 -5.16 -1.41 -11.26
CA LYS A 27 -5.29 -2.27 -10.08
C LYS A 27 -3.96 -2.35 -9.36
N LEU A 28 -3.92 -1.97 -8.09
CA LEU A 28 -2.78 -2.14 -7.20
C LEU A 28 -3.07 -3.28 -6.23
N PHE A 29 -2.09 -4.16 -6.04
CA PHE A 29 -2.13 -5.21 -5.04
C PHE A 29 -1.24 -4.81 -3.86
N PHE A 30 -1.82 -4.82 -2.67
CA PHE A 30 -1.15 -4.53 -1.42
C PHE A 30 -1.11 -5.80 -0.60
N GLU A 31 0.04 -6.10 0.00
CA GLU A 31 0.20 -7.15 0.97
C GLU A 31 1.00 -6.65 2.18
N TRP A 32 0.78 -7.30 3.33
CA TRP A 32 1.44 -6.98 4.58
C TRP A 32 1.53 -8.21 5.47
N ASP A 33 2.44 -8.16 6.43
CA ASP A 33 2.57 -9.21 7.44
C ASP A 33 1.41 -9.19 8.42
N ALA A 34 0.98 -10.39 8.83
CA ALA A 34 -0.02 -10.54 9.87
C ALA A 34 0.50 -10.00 11.20
N ILE A 35 -0.26 -9.11 11.85
CA ILE A 35 0.06 -8.66 13.21
C ILE A 35 -0.58 -9.62 14.21
N THR A 36 0.19 -10.05 15.20
CA THR A 36 -0.33 -10.86 16.31
C THR A 36 -1.49 -10.14 17.01
N ASP A 37 -2.54 -10.87 17.33
CA ASP A 37 -3.79 -10.40 17.97
C ASP A 37 -4.66 -9.45 17.13
N ALA A 38 -4.26 -9.04 15.93
CA ALA A 38 -5.11 -8.28 15.01
C ALA A 38 -6.20 -9.17 14.41
N VAL A 39 -7.46 -8.76 14.54
CA VAL A 39 -8.64 -9.40 13.94
C VAL A 39 -8.94 -8.82 12.56
N TYR A 40 -8.69 -7.54 12.38
CA TYR A 40 -8.81 -6.85 11.09
C TYR A 40 -7.83 -5.66 11.03
N TYR A 41 -7.80 -5.00 9.89
CA TYR A 41 -6.96 -3.85 9.62
C TYR A 41 -7.82 -2.66 9.19
N ASP A 42 -7.58 -1.49 9.76
CA ASP A 42 -8.04 -0.23 9.17
C ASP A 42 -7.07 0.17 8.06
N LEU A 43 -7.58 0.35 6.85
CA LEU A 43 -6.83 0.80 5.70
C LEU A 43 -7.34 2.15 5.22
N GLN A 44 -6.45 3.13 5.15
CA GLN A 44 -6.75 4.45 4.61
C GLN A 44 -5.92 4.78 3.38
N ILE A 45 -6.59 5.28 2.34
CA ILE A 45 -5.97 5.89 1.17
C ILE A 45 -6.51 7.30 1.01
N ALA A 46 -5.63 8.26 0.85
CA ALA A 46 -5.97 9.66 0.65
C ALA A 46 -5.15 10.28 -0.50
N THR A 47 -5.60 11.42 -1.00
CA THR A 47 -4.85 12.26 -1.95
C THR A 47 -3.98 13.31 -1.25
N ASN A 48 -4.00 13.32 0.09
CA ASN A 48 -3.19 14.18 0.95
C ASN A 48 -2.56 13.37 2.09
N GLY A 49 -1.34 13.73 2.50
CA GLY A 49 -0.60 13.02 3.55
C GLY A 49 -1.13 13.20 4.98
N SER A 50 -2.09 14.11 5.22
CA SER A 50 -2.73 14.28 6.53
C SER A 50 -3.89 13.32 6.77
N PHE A 51 -4.37 12.63 5.73
CA PHE A 51 -5.53 11.74 5.79
C PHE A 51 -6.79 12.42 6.35
N SER A 52 -6.96 13.73 6.10
CA SER A 52 -8.12 14.48 6.62
C SER A 52 -9.43 14.04 5.98
N GLU A 53 -9.36 13.63 4.71
CA GLU A 53 -10.47 13.15 3.89
C GLU A 53 -9.99 11.95 3.06
N PRO A 54 -9.94 10.75 3.65
CA PRO A 54 -9.52 9.57 2.92
C PRO A 54 -10.58 9.20 1.86
N ILE A 55 -10.12 8.86 0.66
CA ILE A 55 -10.97 8.34 -0.42
C ILE A 55 -11.34 6.87 -0.21
N ILE A 56 -10.54 6.16 0.60
CA ILE A 56 -10.79 4.79 1.05
C ILE A 56 -10.54 4.78 2.54
N ASP A 57 -11.53 4.29 3.29
CA ASP A 57 -11.42 3.98 4.72
C ASP A 57 -12.16 2.66 4.95
N TRP A 58 -11.41 1.56 4.90
CA TRP A 58 -11.95 0.20 4.88
C TRP A 58 -11.46 -0.61 6.07
N ASN A 59 -12.32 -1.50 6.58
CA ASN A 59 -11.89 -2.60 7.44
C ASN A 59 -11.58 -3.83 6.56
N VAL A 60 -10.36 -4.34 6.66
CA VAL A 60 -9.85 -5.47 5.88
C VAL A 60 -9.57 -6.65 6.82
N TYR A 61 -10.16 -7.81 6.55
CA TYR A 61 -10.03 -9.02 7.39
C TYR A 61 -9.01 -10.02 6.86
N THR A 62 -8.27 -9.63 5.82
CA THR A 62 -7.19 -10.38 5.18
C THR A 62 -5.89 -9.60 5.33
N THR A 63 -4.77 -10.21 4.94
CA THR A 63 -3.45 -9.57 4.91
C THR A 63 -3.06 -9.04 3.53
N SER A 64 -4.06 -8.89 2.66
CA SER A 64 -3.87 -8.35 1.32
C SER A 64 -5.16 -7.75 0.78
N VAL A 65 -5.02 -6.81 -0.15
CA VAL A 65 -6.15 -6.19 -0.85
C VAL A 65 -5.76 -5.76 -2.27
N THR A 66 -6.72 -5.85 -3.19
CA THR A 66 -6.58 -5.28 -4.53
C THR A 66 -7.47 -4.04 -4.66
N ILE A 67 -6.89 -2.92 -5.07
CA ILE A 67 -7.58 -1.62 -5.12
C ILE A 67 -7.46 -1.05 -6.52
N LYS A 68 -8.56 -0.46 -7.01
CA LYS A 68 -8.54 0.27 -8.27
C LYS A 68 -8.34 1.76 -8.02
N LEU A 69 -7.27 2.33 -8.55
CA LEU A 69 -6.96 3.75 -8.42
C LEU A 69 -6.74 4.37 -9.80
N GLY A 70 -7.29 5.57 -10.00
CA GLY A 70 -7.02 6.39 -11.16
C GLY A 70 -5.63 7.02 -11.09
N ALA A 71 -5.18 7.65 -12.16
CA ALA A 71 -3.90 8.36 -12.16
C ALA A 71 -3.92 9.53 -11.17
N ASN A 72 -3.09 9.45 -10.13
CA ASN A 72 -2.88 10.48 -9.12
C ASN A 72 -1.70 10.09 -8.21
N VAL A 73 -1.34 10.99 -7.30
CA VAL A 73 -0.53 10.66 -6.12
C VAL A 73 -1.46 10.29 -4.97
N TYR A 74 -1.16 9.18 -4.31
CA TYR A 74 -1.89 8.70 -3.15
C TYR A 74 -0.96 8.47 -1.97
N TYR A 75 -1.53 8.63 -0.78
CA TYR A 75 -0.92 8.36 0.51
C TYR A 75 -1.71 7.23 1.14
N VAL A 76 -1.01 6.19 1.58
CA VAL A 76 -1.61 4.97 2.12
C VAL A 76 -1.05 4.71 3.52
N ARG A 77 -1.92 4.35 4.46
CA ARG A 77 -1.53 3.85 5.77
C ARG A 77 -2.50 2.77 6.24
N MET A 78 -2.03 1.93 7.15
CA MET A 78 -2.89 0.94 7.81
C MET A 78 -2.51 0.70 9.26
N ARG A 79 -3.41 0.08 10.03
CA ARG A 79 -3.15 -0.37 11.40
C ARG A 79 -3.95 -1.63 11.70
N GLY A 80 -3.41 -2.50 12.55
CA GLY A 80 -4.14 -3.64 13.09
C GLY A 80 -5.15 -3.20 14.15
N VAL A 81 -6.27 -3.91 14.23
CA VAL A 81 -7.30 -3.74 15.25
C VAL A 81 -7.61 -5.10 15.88
N ASP A 82 -7.58 -5.18 17.20
CA ASP A 82 -7.79 -6.43 17.93
C ASP A 82 -9.28 -6.78 18.15
N LYS A 83 -9.51 -7.91 18.82
CA LYS A 83 -10.85 -8.43 19.14
C LYS A 83 -11.67 -7.52 20.07
N ASP A 84 -11.01 -6.65 20.83
CA ASP A 84 -11.64 -5.71 21.76
C ASP A 84 -11.85 -4.34 21.09
N ALA A 85 -11.66 -4.28 19.76
CA ALA A 85 -11.70 -3.07 18.94
C ALA A 85 -10.62 -2.03 19.33
N ALA A 86 -9.54 -2.45 19.98
CA ALA A 86 -8.40 -1.59 20.24
C ALA A 86 -7.50 -1.52 19.01
N ALA A 87 -7.30 -0.31 18.50
CA ALA A 87 -6.47 -0.06 17.33
C ALA A 87 -5.01 0.17 17.73
N GLY A 88 -4.09 -0.46 16.98
CA GLY A 88 -2.66 -0.23 17.10
C GLY A 88 -2.19 1.10 16.48
N ALA A 89 -0.87 1.29 16.47
CA ALA A 89 -0.25 2.41 15.76
C ALA A 89 -0.42 2.28 14.24
N TRP A 90 -0.58 3.41 13.57
CA TRP A 90 -0.53 3.49 12.10
C TRP A 90 0.85 3.09 11.55
N SER A 91 0.84 2.48 10.37
CA SER A 91 2.02 2.26 9.52
C SER A 91 2.73 3.58 9.21
N ASP A 92 3.98 3.48 8.75
CA ASP A 92 4.55 4.59 7.99
C ASP A 92 3.67 4.84 6.76
N THR A 93 3.65 6.09 6.31
CA THR A 93 2.86 6.46 5.13
C THR A 93 3.58 6.01 3.87
N LEU A 94 2.92 5.16 3.09
CA LEU A 94 3.36 4.75 1.76
C LEU A 94 2.84 5.76 0.73
N THR A 95 3.74 6.37 -0.03
CA THR A 95 3.39 7.29 -1.13
C THR A 95 3.46 6.56 -2.46
N ILE A 96 2.42 6.69 -3.27
CA ILE A 96 2.27 5.97 -4.54
C ILE A 96 1.87 6.95 -5.62
N THR A 97 2.57 6.90 -6.76
CA THR A 97 2.21 7.67 -7.94
C THR A 97 1.68 6.75 -9.02
N VAL A 98 0.41 6.92 -9.36
CA VAL A 98 -0.26 6.21 -10.46
C VAL A 98 -0.26 7.13 -11.67
N TYR A 99 0.32 6.67 -12.78
CA TYR A 99 0.35 7.42 -14.03
C TYR A 99 -0.76 6.96 -14.98
N THR A 100 -1.27 7.88 -15.80
CA THR A 100 -2.05 7.50 -16.98
C THR A 100 -1.13 6.78 -17.98
N PRO A 101 -1.61 5.77 -18.70
CA PRO A 101 -0.87 5.30 -19.86
C PRO A 101 -0.75 6.45 -20.87
N ALA A 102 0.48 6.91 -21.12
CA ALA A 102 0.76 7.66 -22.33
C ALA A 102 0.47 6.71 -23.50
N ASN A 103 -0.62 6.99 -24.23
CA ASN A 103 -0.93 6.50 -25.58
C ASN A 103 -0.23 5.16 -25.87
N ALA A 104 -0.79 4.06 -25.37
CA ALA A 104 -0.45 2.77 -25.92
C ALA A 104 -0.98 2.77 -27.36
N SER A 105 -0.19 3.27 -28.30
CA SER A 105 -0.36 2.89 -29.70
C SER A 105 -0.35 1.37 -29.68
N ILE A 106 -1.52 0.79 -29.90
CA ILE A 106 -1.74 -0.63 -30.07
C ILE A 106 -0.77 -1.14 -31.15
N VAL A 107 0.36 -1.69 -30.72
CA VAL A 107 1.23 -2.54 -31.52
C VAL A 107 1.18 -3.92 -30.85
N ASN A 108 0.14 -4.65 -31.23
CA ASN A 108 0.10 -6.10 -31.44
C ASN A 108 0.94 -6.95 -30.46
N SER A 109 0.27 -7.55 -29.46
CA SER A 109 0.56 -8.81 -28.77
C SER A 109 2.02 -9.28 -28.61
N ASN A 110 2.45 -9.44 -27.34
CA ASN A 110 3.68 -10.13 -26.85
C ASN A 110 4.98 -9.32 -26.71
N ALA A 111 4.92 -8.05 -26.31
CA ALA A 111 6.13 -7.36 -25.87
C ALA A 111 6.47 -7.71 -24.40
N THR A 112 7.32 -8.72 -24.21
CA THR A 112 8.00 -9.00 -22.93
C THR A 112 9.04 -7.90 -22.67
N TYR A 113 8.75 -6.99 -21.74
CA TYR A 113 9.70 -5.95 -21.34
C TYR A 113 10.49 -6.42 -20.10
N THR A 114 11.63 -7.07 -20.32
CA THR A 114 12.59 -7.33 -19.23
C THR A 114 13.44 -6.07 -19.02
N LYS A 115 12.99 -5.14 -18.16
CA LYS A 115 13.83 -4.03 -17.70
C LYS A 115 14.30 -4.32 -16.28
N LYS A 116 15.57 -4.70 -16.18
CA LYS A 116 16.34 -4.87 -14.94
C LYS A 116 16.30 -3.55 -14.14
N VAL A 117 15.64 -3.55 -12.98
CA VAL A 117 15.76 -2.44 -12.02
C VAL A 117 17.09 -2.59 -11.30
N VAL A 118 17.99 -1.63 -11.55
CA VAL A 118 19.15 -1.40 -10.70
C VAL A 118 18.65 -0.60 -9.51
N LEU A 119 18.71 -1.19 -8.32
CA LEU A 119 18.48 -0.48 -7.06
C LEU A 119 19.69 0.43 -6.82
N GLU A 120 19.68 1.64 -7.36
CA GLU A 120 20.66 2.66 -6.98
C GLU A 120 20.29 3.17 -5.57
N ARG A 121 20.99 2.63 -4.57
CA ARG A 121 21.02 3.20 -3.23
C ARG A 121 21.58 4.63 -3.35
N ILE A 122 20.73 5.63 -3.27
CA ILE A 122 21.14 6.99 -2.89
C ILE A 122 21.60 6.94 -1.43
N ASN A 123 22.86 6.58 -1.22
CA ASN A 123 23.57 7.05 -0.03
C ASN A 123 23.99 8.49 -0.32
N GLU A 124 23.15 9.46 0.04
CA GLU A 124 23.62 10.83 0.21
C GLU A 124 24.06 11.01 1.67
N GLY A 125 25.35 11.29 1.89
CA GLY A 125 25.86 11.66 3.20
C GLY A 125 27.37 11.55 3.37
N LEU A 126 28.07 12.54 2.80
CA LEU A 126 29.41 13.10 3.08
C LEU A 126 30.56 12.17 3.53
#